data_AF-A0A2G5SGV6-F1
#
_entry.id   AF-A0A2G5SGV6-F1
#
_cell.length_a   1.000
_cell.length_b   1.000
_cell.length_c   1.000
_cell.angle_alpha   90.00
_cell.angle_beta   90.00
_cell.angle_gamma   90.00
#
_symmetry.space_group_name_H-M   'P 1'
#
loop_
_entity.id
_entity.type
_entity.pdbx_description
1 polymer ?
#
loop_
_entity_poly.entity_id
_entity_poly.type
_entity_poly.pdbx_seq_one_letter_code
_entity_poly.pdbx_strand_id
1 'polypeptide(L)'
;MAQKRLKLPQKAENLYISSALEFIVEFMYAAVAASNEDSIPKICKECYDGTLAKHHPWIIRTAVKVAVYTLPSRDKMLEYIRGDHPDESLIRGHIDDVVSHGKLVHARINTIYTVHELHKIA
;
A
#
# COMPACT_ATOMS: atom_id res chain seq x y z
N MET A 1 -9.14 -35.26 -10.70
CA MET A 1 -10.16 -34.61 -9.83
C MET A 1 -9.41 -33.67 -8.89
N ALA A 2 -9.67 -32.38 -8.68
CA ALA A 2 -10.64 -31.43 -9.19
C ALA A 2 -10.00 -30.02 -9.11
N GLN A 3 -9.40 -29.52 -10.18
CA GLN A 3 -8.91 -28.12 -10.23
C GLN A 3 -10.08 -27.24 -10.67
N LYS A 4 -11.04 -27.03 -9.77
CA LYS A 4 -12.17 -26.14 -9.98
C LYS A 4 -11.62 -24.70 -10.08
N ARG A 5 -11.47 -24.27 -11.33
CA ARG A 5 -11.64 -22.90 -11.84
C ARG A 5 -11.82 -21.83 -10.74
N LEU A 6 -10.75 -21.12 -10.40
CA LEU A 6 -10.87 -19.82 -9.74
C LEU A 6 -11.72 -18.95 -10.68
N LYS A 7 -12.90 -18.51 -10.21
CA LYS A 7 -13.80 -17.66 -11.00
C LYS A 7 -13.06 -16.36 -11.31
N LEU A 8 -12.96 -15.98 -12.59
CA LEU A 8 -12.27 -14.77 -13.09
C LEU A 8 -12.46 -13.49 -12.23
N PRO A 9 -13.64 -13.14 -11.70
CA PRO A 9 -13.80 -11.99 -10.81
C PRO A 9 -12.91 -12.07 -9.56
N GLN A 10 -12.79 -13.26 -8.96
CA GLN A 10 -11.99 -13.48 -7.76
C GLN A 10 -10.48 -13.39 -8.02
N LYS A 11 -10.03 -13.60 -9.27
CA LYS A 11 -8.63 -13.40 -9.67
C LYS A 11 -8.29 -11.91 -9.80
N ALA A 12 -9.18 -11.12 -10.39
CA ALA A 12 -8.99 -9.68 -10.54
C ALA A 12 -9.03 -8.99 -9.17
N GLU A 13 -10.01 -9.31 -8.32
CA GLU A 13 -10.14 -8.79 -6.95
C GLU A 13 -8.85 -8.98 -6.14
N ASN A 14 -8.29 -10.18 -6.18
CA ASN A 14 -7.09 -10.49 -5.42
C ASN A 14 -5.83 -9.76 -5.97
N LEU A 15 -5.79 -9.39 -7.26
CA LEU A 15 -4.73 -8.55 -7.82
C LEU A 15 -4.83 -7.11 -7.29
N TYR A 16 -6.04 -6.53 -7.29
CA TYR A 16 -6.29 -5.21 -6.72
C TYR A 16 -5.91 -5.15 -5.24
N ILE A 17 -6.24 -6.19 -4.47
CA ILE A 17 -5.89 -6.29 -3.05
C ILE A 17 -4.37 -6.37 -2.86
N SER A 18 -3.66 -7.13 -3.71
CA SER A 18 -2.19 -7.23 -3.65
C SER A 18 -1.54 -5.87 -3.90
N SER A 19 -1.96 -5.16 -4.95
CA SER A 19 -1.44 -3.82 -5.25
C SER A 19 -1.82 -2.80 -4.17
N ALA A 20 -3.00 -2.93 -3.57
CA ALA A 20 -3.43 -2.10 -2.44
C ALA A 20 -2.54 -2.29 -1.21
N LEU A 21 -2.17 -3.54 -0.91
CA LEU A 21 -1.25 -3.86 0.17
C LEU A 21 0.15 -3.27 -0.09
N GLU A 22 0.66 -3.40 -1.32
CA GLU A 22 1.96 -2.83 -1.72
C GLU A 22 2.01 -1.32 -1.45
N PHE A 23 0.97 -0.59 -1.86
CA PHE A 23 0.84 0.84 -1.59
C PHE A 23 0.81 1.18 -0.11
N ILE A 24 0.00 0.49 0.69
CA ILE A 24 -0.14 0.79 2.12
C ILE A 24 1.23 0.60 2.80
N VAL A 25 1.93 -0.48 2.46
CA VAL A 25 3.25 -0.79 3.01
C VAL A 25 4.29 0.26 2.60
N GLU A 26 4.33 0.66 1.33
CA GLU A 26 5.24 1.71 0.85
C GLU A 26 4.92 3.06 1.47
N PHE A 27 3.64 3.42 1.56
CA PHE A 27 3.20 4.67 2.16
C PHE A 27 3.52 4.73 3.65
N MET A 28 3.28 3.66 4.41
CA MET A 28 3.61 3.61 5.84
C MET A 28 5.11 3.75 6.08
N TYR A 29 5.93 3.07 5.28
CA TYR A 29 7.38 3.20 5.35
C TYR A 29 7.83 4.64 5.04
N ALA A 30 7.36 5.20 3.93
CA ALA A 30 7.76 6.53 3.48
C ALA A 30 7.28 7.64 4.42
N ALA A 31 6.07 7.53 4.97
CA ALA A 31 5.52 8.52 5.90
C ALA A 31 6.29 8.59 7.23
N VAL A 32 6.83 7.47 7.70
CA VAL A 32 7.63 7.41 8.93
C VAL A 32 9.06 7.84 8.69
N ALA A 33 9.63 7.48 7.54
CA ALA A 33 10.96 7.90 7.11
C ALA A 33 11.03 9.39 6.73
N ALA A 34 9.90 10.00 6.37
CA ALA A 34 9.79 11.42 6.05
C ALA A 34 10.33 12.31 7.19
N SER A 35 10.87 13.47 6.83
CA SER A 35 11.22 14.56 7.75
C SER A 35 10.03 15.52 7.93
N ASN A 36 10.09 16.42 8.92
CA ASN A 36 9.00 17.38 9.16
C ASN A 36 8.78 18.40 8.03
N GLU A 37 9.80 18.62 7.20
CA GLU A 37 9.74 19.46 6.00
C GLU A 37 9.07 18.74 4.81
N ASP A 38 8.91 17.42 4.89
CA ASP A 38 8.36 16.63 3.79
C ASP A 38 6.83 16.66 3.78
N SER A 39 6.27 16.87 2.60
CA SER A 39 4.83 16.89 2.40
C SER A 39 4.28 15.46 2.32
N ILE A 40 3.55 15.02 3.36
CA ILE A 40 2.82 13.73 3.36
C ILE A 40 1.88 13.58 2.16
N PRO A 41 1.10 14.60 1.75
CA PRO A 41 0.32 14.52 0.52
C PRO A 41 1.17 14.17 -0.71
N LYS A 42 2.36 14.77 -0.84
CA LYS A 42 3.27 14.49 -1.96
C LYS A 42 3.77 13.04 -1.91
N ILE A 43 4.20 12.57 -0.74
CA ILE A 43 4.66 11.19 -0.53
C ILE A 43 3.56 10.18 -0.86
N CYS A 44 2.34 10.38 -0.34
CA CYS A 44 1.21 9.51 -0.61
C CYS A 44 0.91 9.42 -2.11
N LYS A 45 0.94 10.56 -2.81
CA LYS A 45 0.73 10.60 -4.26
C LYS A 45 1.81 9.81 -5.01
N GLU A 46 3.07 9.97 -4.65
CA GLU A 46 4.19 9.26 -5.28
C GLU A 46 4.08 7.74 -5.08
N CYS A 47 3.78 7.28 -3.85
CA CYS A 47 3.52 5.87 -3.57
C CYS A 47 2.33 5.33 -4.37
N TYR A 48 1.23 6.10 -4.46
CA TYR A 48 0.03 5.69 -5.21
C TYR A 48 0.30 5.58 -6.72
N ASP A 49 1.00 6.57 -7.28
CA ASP A 49 1.36 6.59 -8.71
C ASP A 49 2.30 5.43 -9.08
N GLY A 50 3.16 4.98 -8.15
CA GLY A 50 4.05 3.83 -8.31
C GLY A 50 3.37 2.46 -8.21
N THR A 51 2.20 2.38 -7.57
CA THR A 51 1.53 1.12 -7.19
C THR A 51 0.13 1.00 -7.82
N LEU A 52 -0.95 1.37 -7.10
CA LEU A 52 -2.35 1.15 -7.55
C LEU A 52 -2.72 1.92 -8.81
N ALA A 53 -2.08 3.07 -9.08
CA ALA A 53 -2.48 3.90 -10.22
C ALA A 53 -2.43 3.12 -11.54
N LYS A 54 -1.54 2.12 -11.65
CA LYS A 54 -1.41 1.21 -12.81
C LYS A 54 -2.71 0.45 -13.11
N HIS A 55 -3.52 0.16 -12.10
CA HIS A 55 -4.73 -0.64 -12.19
C HIS A 55 -6.03 0.19 -12.16
N HIS A 56 -5.94 1.50 -11.92
CA HIS A 56 -7.10 2.39 -11.80
C HIS A 56 -7.37 3.19 -13.09
N PRO A 57 -8.65 3.35 -13.48
CA PRO A 57 -9.06 4.30 -14.53
C PRO A 57 -8.73 5.76 -14.16
N TRP A 58 -8.61 6.63 -15.15
CA TRP A 58 -8.28 8.05 -14.97
C TRP A 58 -9.17 8.76 -13.93
N ILE A 59 -10.47 8.48 -13.93
CA ILE A 59 -11.44 9.07 -12.98
C ILE A 59 -11.05 8.75 -11.53
N ILE A 60 -10.71 7.49 -11.24
CA ILE A 60 -10.31 7.06 -9.90
C ILE A 60 -8.99 7.72 -9.49
N ARG A 61 -8.02 7.82 -10.41
CA ARG A 61 -6.76 8.54 -10.14
C ARG A 61 -7.00 10.01 -9.78
N THR A 62 -7.93 10.67 -10.46
CA THR A 62 -8.30 12.06 -10.17
C THR A 62 -8.97 12.18 -8.81
N ALA A 63 -9.88 11.27 -8.45
CA ALA A 63 -10.50 11.25 -7.13
C ALA A 63 -9.45 11.06 -6.01
N VAL A 64 -8.49 10.15 -6.20
CA VAL A 64 -7.40 9.92 -5.24
C VAL A 64 -6.55 11.19 -5.07
N LYS A 65 -6.22 11.91 -6.15
CA LYS A 65 -5.49 13.19 -6.03
C LYS A 65 -6.23 14.19 -5.14
N VAL A 66 -7.56 14.24 -5.19
CA VAL A 66 -8.36 15.11 -4.32
C VAL A 66 -8.31 14.61 -2.87
N ALA A 67 -8.48 13.31 -2.64
CA ALA A 67 -8.42 12.71 -1.31
C ALA A 67 -7.05 12.87 -0.63
N VAL A 68 -5.97 12.88 -1.41
CA VAL A 68 -4.62 13.08 -0.88
C VAL A 68 -4.44 14.46 -0.22
N TYR A 69 -5.17 15.49 -0.67
CA TYR A 69 -5.15 16.81 -0.03
C TYR A 69 -5.88 16.84 1.32
N THR A 70 -6.69 15.83 1.65
CA THR A 70 -7.37 15.73 2.94
C THR A 70 -6.53 15.00 3.98
N LEU A 71 -5.32 14.55 3.63
CA LEU A 71 -4.42 13.89 4.58
C LEU A 71 -3.93 14.87 5.65
N PRO A 72 -3.76 14.40 6.90
CA PRO A 72 -3.20 15.21 7.97
C PRO A 72 -1.72 15.52 7.73
N SER A 73 -1.18 16.47 8.52
CA SER A 73 0.26 16.70 8.59
C SER A 73 0.99 15.46 9.14
N ARG A 74 2.31 15.37 8.88
CA ARG A 74 3.16 14.27 9.36
C ARG A 74 3.02 14.04 10.86
N ASP A 75 3.11 15.11 11.66
CA ASP A 75 3.04 15.01 13.12
C ASP A 75 1.71 14.41 13.58
N LYS A 76 0.61 14.84 12.97
CA LYS A 76 -0.73 14.32 13.28
C LYS A 76 -0.90 12.88 12.82
N MET A 77 -0.32 12.52 11.67
CA MET A 77 -0.32 11.14 11.20
C MET A 77 0.47 10.22 12.14
N LEU A 78 1.65 10.64 12.59
CA LEU A 78 2.45 9.88 13.54
C LEU A 78 1.78 9.80 14.91
N GLU A 79 1.10 10.84 15.35
CA GLU A 79 0.28 10.81 16.57
C GLU A 79 -0.82 9.73 16.46
N TYR A 80 -1.48 9.61 15.32
CA TYR A 80 -2.47 8.54 15.10
C TYR A 80 -1.86 7.14 15.07
N ILE A 81 -0.66 6.97 14.48
CA ILE A 81 0.01 5.67 14.40
C ILE A 81 0.57 5.26 15.77
N ARG A 82 1.09 6.24 16.52
CA ARG A 82 1.64 6.08 17.85
C ARG A 82 0.58 5.73 18.89
N GLY A 83 -0.60 6.32 18.77
CA GLY A 83 -1.58 6.36 19.86
C GLY A 83 -0.95 6.97 21.13
N ASP A 84 -1.18 6.32 22.26
CA ASP A 84 -0.68 6.77 23.57
C ASP A 84 0.78 6.38 23.87
N HIS A 85 1.47 5.72 22.94
CA HIS A 85 2.84 5.27 23.21
C HIS A 85 3.82 6.46 23.23
N PRO A 86 4.66 6.67 24.25
CA PRO A 86 5.50 7.86 24.32
C PRO A 86 6.79 7.80 23.48
N ASP A 87 7.19 6.62 22.99
CA ASP A 87 8.51 6.41 22.38
C ASP A 87 8.43 6.32 20.84
N GLU A 88 8.94 7.35 20.15
CA GLU A 88 8.99 7.39 18.68
C GLU A 88 9.90 6.31 18.08
N SER A 89 10.98 5.93 18.78
CA SER A 89 11.94 4.95 18.29
C SER A 89 11.34 3.54 18.25
N LEU A 90 10.53 3.19 19.26
CA LEU A 90 9.83 1.92 19.32
C LEU A 90 8.80 1.77 18.19
N ILE A 91 8.10 2.86 17.87
CA ILE A 91 7.09 2.89 16.80
C ILE A 91 7.74 2.71 15.44
N ARG A 92 8.90 3.34 15.21
CA ARG A 92 9.68 3.14 13.99
C ARG A 92 10.05 1.66 13.82
N GLY A 93 10.53 1.02 14.89
CA GLY A 93 10.82 -0.42 14.89
C GLY A 93 9.61 -1.28 14.56
N HIS A 94 8.46 -1.02 15.18
CA HIS A 94 7.22 -1.75 14.86
C HIS A 94 6.76 -1.55 13.41
N ILE A 95 6.93 -0.35 12.87
CA ILE A 95 6.56 -0.08 11.48
C ILE A 95 7.53 -0.77 10.52
N ASP A 96 8.83 -0.81 10.83
CA ASP A 96 9.80 -1.57 10.05
C ASP A 96 9.44 -3.07 10.04
N ASP A 97 9.00 -3.62 11.17
CA ASP A 97 8.50 -4.99 11.24
C ASP A 97 7.24 -5.18 10.37
N VAL A 98 6.25 -4.30 10.48
CA VAL A 98 5.03 -4.34 9.66
C VAL A 98 5.36 -4.25 8.16
N VAL A 99 6.29 -3.37 7.78
CA VAL A 99 6.72 -3.19 6.40
C VAL A 99 7.45 -4.44 5.90
N SER A 100 8.33 -5.01 6.71
CA SER A 100 9.06 -6.24 6.38
C SER A 100 8.10 -7.41 6.14
N HIS A 101 7.18 -7.64 7.07
CA HIS A 101 6.18 -8.71 6.94
C HIS A 101 5.21 -8.45 5.78
N GLY A 102 4.78 -7.21 5.59
CA GLY A 102 3.92 -6.79 4.48
C GLY A 102 4.57 -7.04 3.12
N LYS A 103 5.83 -6.67 2.95
CA LYS A 103 6.62 -6.96 1.74
C LYS A 103 6.77 -8.46 1.50
N LEU A 104 6.99 -9.25 2.54
CA LEU A 104 7.09 -10.71 2.42
C LEU A 104 5.77 -11.33 1.96
N VAL A 105 4.63 -10.89 2.51
CA VAL A 105 3.31 -11.34 2.08
C VAL A 105 3.06 -10.95 0.63
N HIS A 106 3.33 -9.69 0.25
CA HIS A 106 3.21 -9.23 -1.12
C HIS A 106 4.06 -10.07 -2.09
N ALA A 107 5.33 -10.32 -1.76
CA ALA A 107 6.23 -11.13 -2.57
C ALA A 107 5.73 -12.57 -2.77
N ARG A 108 5.18 -13.19 -1.72
CA ARG A 108 4.59 -14.53 -1.81
C ARG A 108 3.35 -14.53 -2.71
N ILE A 109 2.48 -13.54 -2.56
CA ILE A 109 1.30 -13.38 -3.42
C ILE A 109 1.76 -13.20 -4.88
N ASN A 110 2.66 -12.27 -5.15
CA ASN A 110 3.17 -12.02 -6.50
C ASN A 110 3.83 -13.27 -7.14
N THR A 111 4.53 -14.07 -6.34
CA THR A 111 5.09 -15.36 -6.78
C THR A 111 3.99 -16.31 -7.25
N ILE A 112 2.93 -16.48 -6.46
CA ILE A 112 1.78 -17.33 -6.82
C ILE A 112 1.12 -16.83 -8.11
N TYR A 113 0.97 -15.52 -8.27
CA TYR A 113 0.40 -14.92 -9.47
C TYR A 113 1.26 -15.14 -10.71
N THR A 114 2.58 -15.03 -10.56
CA THR A 114 3.53 -15.25 -11.66
C THR A 114 3.54 -16.72 -12.08
N VAL A 115 3.63 -17.65 -11.13
CA VAL A 115 3.64 -19.10 -11.40
C VAL A 115 2.37 -19.56 -12.11
N HIS A 116 1.22 -18.96 -11.78
CA HIS A 116 -0.06 -19.31 -12.38
C HIS A 116 -0.46 -18.42 -13.58
N GLU A 117 0.46 -17.59 -14.09
CA GLU A 117 0.26 -16.64 -15.21
C GLU A 117 -0.97 -15.74 -15.06
N LEU A 118 -1.36 -15.44 -13.82
CA LEU A 118 -2.59 -14.71 -13.52
C LEU A 118 -2.49 -13.22 -13.88
N HIS A 119 -1.28 -12.69 -14.06
CA HIS A 119 -1.05 -11.31 -14.49
C HIS A 119 -1.49 -11.03 -15.94
N LYS A 120 -1.68 -12.07 -16.78
CA LYS A 120 -2.02 -11.94 -18.21
C LYS A 120 -3.52 -11.81 -18.49
N ILE A 121 -4.37 -11.77 -17.46
CA ILE A 121 -5.83 -11.89 -17.58
C ILE A 121 -6.56 -10.60 -17.11
N ALA A 122 -5.81 -9.53 -16.83
CA ALA A 122 -6.33 -8.21 -16.45
C ALA A 122 -6.25 -7.23 -17.61
#